data_AF-A0A928BKW2-F1
#
_entry.id   AF-A0A928BKW2-F1
#
_cell.length_a   1.000
_cell.length_b   1.000
_cell.length_c   1.000
_cell.angle_alpha   90.00
_cell.angle_beta   90.00
_cell.angle_gamma   90.00
#
_symmetry.space_group_name_H-M   'P 1'
#
loop_
_entity.id
_entity.type
_entity.pdbx_description
1 polymer ?
#
loop_
_entity_poly.entity_id
_entity_poly.type
_entity_poly.pdbx_seq_one_letter_code
_entity_poly.pdbx_strand_id
1 'polypeptide(L)' 'MTTHYMTADFRLRSHKRSAKVFLSNMFTVEVVDFDGESREYSVSAESFEDAAREAENLAFHDCIQISFMNINAY' A
#
# COMPACT_ATOMS: atom_id res chain seq x y z
N MET A 1 58.75 4.63 -23.61
CA MET A 1 58.39 4.14 -22.26
C MET A 1 56.94 3.66 -22.31
N THR A 2 56.75 2.35 -22.22
CA THR A 2 55.46 1.63 -22.24
C THR A 2 55.00 1.38 -20.82
N THR A 3 53.74 1.73 -20.50
CA THR A 3 53.09 1.29 -19.26
C THR A 3 51.81 0.54 -19.61
N HIS A 4 51.87 -0.78 -19.45
CA HIS A 4 50.71 -1.64 -19.28
C HIS A 4 50.15 -1.42 -17.87
N TYR A 5 48.83 -1.25 -17.73
CA TYR A 5 48.13 -1.65 -16.52
C TYR A 5 46.82 -2.35 -16.89
N MET A 6 46.64 -3.50 -16.25
CA MET A 6 45.65 -4.53 -16.50
C MET A 6 44.30 -4.21 -15.83
N THR A 7 43.26 -4.74 -16.46
CA THR A 7 41.95 -5.19 -15.93
C THR A 7 41.68 -4.98 -14.44
N ALA A 8 40.62 -4.23 -14.14
CA ALA A 8 39.81 -4.43 -12.95
C ALA A 8 38.47 -5.04 -13.38
N ASP A 9 38.32 -6.34 -13.11
CA ASP A 9 37.04 -7.05 -13.07
C ASP A 9 36.08 -6.31 -12.13
N PHE A 10 35.25 -5.43 -12.67
CA PHE A 10 34.10 -4.91 -11.94
C PHE A 10 33.07 -6.04 -11.89
N ARG A 11 33.27 -6.93 -10.91
CA ARG A 11 32.30 -7.95 -10.48
C ARG A 11 30.96 -7.26 -10.32
N LEU A 12 30.11 -7.38 -11.34
CA LEU A 12 28.68 -7.11 -11.31
C LEU A 12 28.09 -7.95 -10.19
N ARG A 13 28.09 -7.39 -8.97
CA ARG A 13 27.23 -7.82 -7.89
C ARG A 13 25.80 -7.64 -8.41
N SER A 14 25.28 -8.68 -9.04
CA SER A 14 23.85 -8.90 -9.20
C SER A 14 23.27 -8.96 -7.79
N HIS A 15 22.97 -7.79 -7.23
CA HIS A 15 21.94 -7.67 -6.22
C HIS A 15 20.66 -8.12 -6.90
N LYS A 16 20.37 -9.42 -6.77
CA LYS A 16 19.02 -9.94 -6.86
C LYS A 16 18.21 -9.10 -5.87
N ARG A 17 17.59 -8.03 -6.37
CA ARG A 17 16.48 -7.35 -5.71
C ARG A 17 15.46 -8.47 -5.49
N SER A 18 15.49 -9.06 -4.31
CA SER A 18 14.38 -9.83 -3.80
C SER A 18 13.23 -8.86 -3.81
N ALA A 19 12.39 -8.94 -4.85
CA ALA A 19 11.12 -8.26 -4.86
C ALA A 19 10.39 -8.85 -3.66
N LYS A 20 10.39 -8.09 -2.56
CA LYS A 20 9.56 -8.37 -1.41
C LYS A 20 8.15 -8.31 -2.00
N VAL A 21 7.57 -9.47 -2.27
CA VAL A 21 6.19 -9.59 -2.72
C VAL A 21 5.39 -9.15 -1.51
N PHE A 22 5.06 -7.86 -1.48
CA PHE A 22 4.19 -7.29 -0.46
C PHE A 22 2.83 -7.93 -0.71
N LEU A 23 2.42 -8.82 0.19
CA LEU A 23 1.10 -9.43 0.19
C LEU A 23 0.13 -8.30 0.54
N SER A 24 -0.45 -7.67 -0.47
CA SER A 24 -1.58 -6.77 -0.29
C SER A 24 -2.80 -7.62 0.06
N ASN A 25 -3.31 -7.48 1.27
CA ASN A 25 -4.57 -8.08 1.66
C ASN A 25 -5.71 -7.20 1.14
N MET A 26 -6.79 -7.81 0.68
CA MET A 26 -8.01 -7.08 0.38
C MET A 26 -8.82 -6.91 1.66
N PHE A 27 -9.09 -5.65 2.00
CA PHE A 27 -9.95 -5.28 3.10
C PHE A 27 -11.24 -4.70 2.56
N THR A 28 -12.32 -4.97 3.26
CA THR A 28 -13.63 -4.35 3.02
C THR A 28 -13.91 -3.42 4.18
N VAL A 29 -14.07 -2.14 3.87
CA VAL A 29 -14.32 -1.10 4.86
C VAL A 29 -15.75 -0.60 4.69
N GLU A 30 -16.56 -0.78 5.71
CA GLU A 30 -17.88 -0.17 5.82
C GLU A 30 -17.75 1.15 6.57
N VAL A 31 -18.08 2.24 5.90
CA VAL A 31 -18.10 3.60 6.45
C VAL A 31 -19.55 4.00 6.64
N VAL A 32 -19.90 4.46 7.83
CA VAL A 32 -21.23 5.01 8.11
C VAL A 32 -21.11 6.51 8.36
N ASP A 33 -21.89 7.28 7.63
CA ASP A 33 -21.92 8.73 7.75
C ASP A 33 -22.75 9.21 8.94
N PHE A 34 -22.81 10.52 9.13
CA PHE A 34 -23.61 11.13 10.20
C PHE A 34 -25.13 11.03 9.99
N ASP A 35 -25.57 10.85 8.75
CA ASP A 35 -26.98 10.68 8.40
C ASP A 35 -27.43 9.21 8.58
N GLY A 36 -26.49 8.29 8.80
CA GLY A 36 -26.69 6.87 9.03
C GLY A 36 -26.67 6.03 7.75
N GLU A 37 -26.24 6.59 6.62
CA GLU A 37 -26.02 5.82 5.39
C GLU A 37 -24.69 5.08 5.47
N SER A 38 -24.70 3.80 5.08
CA SER A 38 -23.50 2.99 4.97
C SER A 38 -22.99 2.93 3.53
N ARG A 39 -21.67 3.04 3.37
CA ARG A 39 -20.96 2.82 2.11
C ARG A 39 -19.82 1.85 2.32
N GLU A 40 -19.64 0.95 1.37
CA GLU A 40 -18.60 -0.07 1.43
C GLU A 40 -17.49 0.25 0.42
N TYR A 41 -16.25 0.20 0.88
CA TYR A 41 -15.05 0.39 0.07
C TYR A 41 -14.17 -0.86 0.13
N SER A 42 -13.79 -1.37 -1.03
CA SER A 42 -12.78 -2.42 -1.13
C SER A 42 -11.41 -1.79 -1.35
N VAL A 43 -10.50 -1.96 -0.39
CA VAL A 43 -9.15 -1.38 -0.43
C VAL A 43 -8.10 -2.47 -0.30
N SER A 44 -6.99 -2.31 -1.00
CA SER A 44 -5.86 -3.24 -0.93
C SER A 44 -4.77 -2.64 -0.06
N ALA A 45 -4.54 -3.20 1.12
CA ALA A 45 -3.60 -2.64 2.08
C ALA A 45 -2.71 -3.72 2.73
N GLU A 46 -1.68 -3.29 3.45
CA GLU A 46 -0.81 -4.19 4.22
C GLU A 46 -1.32 -4.37 5.66
N SER A 47 -2.03 -3.38 6.18
CA SER A 47 -2.48 -3.30 7.56
C SER A 47 -3.90 -2.71 7.65
N PHE A 48 -4.57 -2.95 8.78
CA PHE A 48 -5.85 -2.31 9.08
C PHE A 48 -5.76 -0.78 9.13
N GLU A 49 -4.62 -0.24 9.59
CA GLU A 49 -4.39 1.22 9.64
C GLU A 49 -4.26 1.81 8.24
N ASP A 50 -3.54 1.13 7.33
CA ASP A 50 -3.42 1.57 5.94
C ASP A 50 -4.77 1.46 5.21
N ALA A 51 -5.53 0.39 5.45
CA ALA A 51 -6.88 0.24 4.92
C ALA A 51 -7.82 1.35 5.41
N ALA A 52 -7.73 1.71 6.70
CA ALA A 52 -8.50 2.81 7.27
C ALA A 52 -8.17 4.13 6.57
N ARG A 53 -6.89 4.45 6.42
CA ARG A 53 -6.44 5.68 5.78
C ARG A 53 -6.88 5.77 4.31
N GLU A 54 -6.81 4.67 3.56
CA GLU A 54 -7.30 4.65 2.18
C GLU A 54 -8.81 4.87 2.10
N ALA A 55 -9.57 4.20 2.96
CA ALA A 55 -11.03 4.36 3.01
C ALA A 55 -11.45 5.75 3.48
N GLU A 56 -10.74 6.35 4.44
CA GLU A 56 -10.96 7.75 4.85
C GLU A 56 -10.72 8.71 3.69
N ASN A 57 -9.67 8.49 2.92
CA ASN A 57 -9.36 9.33 1.76
C ASN A 57 -10.45 9.21 0.68
N LEU A 58 -10.97 8.00 0.44
CA LEU A 58 -12.10 7.78 -0.48
C LEU A 58 -13.38 8.47 0.02
N ALA A 59 -13.72 8.29 1.30
CA ALA A 59 -14.88 8.94 1.90
C ALA A 59 -14.77 10.48 1.86
N PHE A 60 -13.57 11.03 2.07
CA PHE A 60 -13.31 12.46 1.95
C PHE A 60 -13.54 12.98 0.53
N HIS A 61 -13.09 12.23 -0.49
CA HIS A 61 -13.35 12.58 -1.89
C HIS A 61 -14.85 12.58 -2.24
N ASP A 62 -15.61 11.70 -1.61
CA ASP A 62 -17.07 11.63 -1.75
C ASP A 62 -17.81 12.66 -0.88
N CYS A 63 -17.07 13.56 -0.21
CA CYS A 63 -17.61 14.58 0.71
C CYS A 63 -18.44 13.99 1.85
N ILE A 64 -18.08 12.79 2.31
CA ILE A 64 -18.73 12.10 3.41
C ILE A 64 -18.01 12.42 4.72
N GLN A 65 -18.77 12.85 5.71
CA GLN A 65 -18.28 12.96 7.08
C GLN A 65 -18.51 11.64 7.81
N ILE A 66 -17.43 10.97 8.18
CA ILE A 66 -17.46 9.65 8.83
C ILE A 66 -17.90 9.78 10.29
N SER A 67 -18.87 8.97 10.70
CA SER A 67 -19.29 8.82 12.09
C SER A 67 -18.58 7.62 12.75
N PHE A 68 -18.64 6.46 12.10
CA PHE A 68 -17.88 5.28 12.48
C PHE A 68 -17.49 4.46 11.25
N MET A 69 -16.43 3.66 11.40
CA MET A 69 -15.97 2.75 10.35
C MET A 69 -15.79 1.34 10.92
N ASN A 70 -16.06 0.34 10.09
CA ASN A 70 -15.82 -1.06 10.37
C ASN A 70 -14.93 -1.66 9.29
N ILE A 71 -13.88 -2.39 9.68
CA ILE A 71 -12.89 -2.94 8.74
C ILE A 71 -12.89 -4.45 8.86
N ASN A 72 -13.30 -5.11 7.78
CA ASN A 72 -13.31 -6.56 7.67
C ASN A 72 -12.14 -7.00 6.77
N ALA A 73 -11.31 -7.92 7.28
CA ALA A 73 -10.27 -8.59 6.52
C ALA A 73 -10.75 -10.00 6.14
N TYR A 74 -10.49 -10.41 4.90
CA TYR A 74 -10.71 -11.78 4.42
C TYR A 74 -9.45 -12.63 4.47
#